data_AF-A0A8T7JE40-F1
#
_entry.id   AF-A0A8T7JE40-F1
#
_cell.length_a   1.000
_cell.length_b   1.000
_cell.length_c   1.000
_cell.angle_alpha   90.00
_cell.angle_beta   90.00
_cell.angle_gamma   90.00
#
_symmetry.space_group_name_H-M   'P 1'
#
loop_
_entity.id
_entity.type
_entity.pdbx_description
1 polymer ?
#
loop_
_entity_poly.entity_id
_entity_poly.type
_entity_poly.pdbx_seq_one_letter_code
_entity_poly.pdbx_strand_id
1 'polypeptide(L)'
;MGMIILPLFLFWFVMAIYAGRLGYRIIKTQSFTRFGLPLIVLTILCIALYVFLGLQLFNQGEPIWAFAILFFFLAGEPVWCVFLPAYFIQLLAGKRIQDNRIKALLFLIITTFSWGALVATFVSEGFIEHHQIPITY
;
A
#
# COMPACT_ATOMS: atom_id res chain seq x y z
N MET A 1 13.91 -8.92 -16.30
CA MET A 1 13.42 -7.76 -15.52
C MET A 1 13.25 -8.01 -14.01
N GLY A 2 13.36 -9.27 -13.53
CA GLY A 2 13.30 -9.56 -12.08
C GLY A 2 14.35 -8.86 -11.20
N MET A 3 15.45 -8.40 -11.80
CA MET A 3 16.52 -7.65 -11.10
C MET A 3 16.07 -6.29 -10.56
N ILE A 4 15.03 -5.67 -11.14
CA ILE A 4 14.49 -4.36 -10.71
C ILE A 4 13.31 -4.54 -9.74
N ILE A 5 12.55 -5.63 -9.89
CA ILE A 5 11.37 -5.91 -9.05
C ILE A 5 11.79 -6.21 -7.61
N LEU A 6 12.88 -6.96 -7.41
CA LEU A 6 13.35 -7.32 -6.07
C LEU A 6 13.75 -6.11 -5.21
N PRO A 7 14.57 -5.14 -5.70
CA PRO A 7 14.83 -3.90 -4.97
C PRO A 7 13.57 -3.12 -4.61
N LEU A 8 12.61 -3.08 -5.53
CA LEU A 8 11.37 -2.34 -5.36
C LEU A 8 10.47 -3.01 -4.32
N PHE A 9 10.39 -4.33 -4.34
CA PHE A 9 9.69 -5.11 -3.32
C PHE A 9 10.31 -4.90 -1.94
N LEU A 10 11.65 -4.95 -1.84
CA LEU A 10 12.37 -4.66 -0.60
C LEU A 10 12.11 -3.25 -0.09
N PHE A 11 12.06 -2.26 -0.98
CA PHE A 11 11.70 -0.89 -0.61
C PHE A 11 10.31 -0.83 0.05
N TRP A 12 9.29 -1.45 -0.57
CA TRP A 12 7.94 -1.49 0.00
C TRP A 12 7.87 -2.26 1.31
N PHE A 13 8.65 -3.33 1.45
CA PHE A 13 8.78 -4.08 2.70
C PHE A 13 9.36 -3.24 3.84
N VAL A 14 10.42 -2.47 3.58
CA VAL A 14 10.99 -1.53 4.56
C VAL A 14 9.97 -0.45 4.93
N MET A 15 9.22 0.07 3.95
CA MET A 15 8.17 1.05 4.19
C MET A 15 6.98 0.48 4.99
N ALA A 16 6.62 -0.79 4.79
CA ALA A 16 5.59 -1.49 5.55
C ALA A 16 6.00 -1.66 7.02
N ILE A 17 7.27 -1.99 7.28
CA ILE A 17 7.82 -2.03 8.65
C ILE A 17 7.81 -0.64 9.29
N TYR A 18 8.20 0.39 8.54
CA TYR A 18 8.15 1.78 9.01
C TYR A 18 6.72 2.18 9.36
N ALA A 19 5.74 1.87 8.51
CA ALA A 19 4.33 2.11 8.73
C ALA A 19 3.85 1.39 10.01
N GLY A 20 4.21 0.13 10.20
CA GLY A 20 3.87 -0.64 11.41
C GLY A 20 4.39 0.01 12.70
N ARG A 21 5.65 0.47 12.71
CA ARG A 21 6.22 1.22 13.84
C ARG A 21 5.46 2.52 14.12
N LEU A 22 5.02 3.18 13.06
CA LEU A 22 4.27 4.43 13.15
C LEU A 22 2.88 4.21 13.74
N GLY A 23 2.17 3.19 13.27
CA GLY A 23 0.89 2.76 13.81
C GLY A 23 0.98 2.39 15.28
N TYR A 24 1.99 1.61 15.67
CA TYR A 24 2.24 1.27 17.07
C TYR A 24 2.43 2.52 17.94
N ARG A 25 3.20 3.51 17.47
CA ARG A 25 3.40 4.77 18.20
C ARG A 25 2.10 5.53 18.39
N ILE A 26 1.30 5.69 17.34
CA ILE A 26 0.01 6.40 17.39
C ILE A 26 -0.95 5.71 18.36
N ILE A 27 -1.06 4.39 18.26
CA ILE A 27 -1.94 3.57 19.09
C ILE A 27 -1.51 3.62 20.55
N LYS A 28 -0.20 3.55 20.84
CA LYS A 28 0.32 3.64 22.21
C LYS A 28 0.02 4.99 22.87
N THR A 29 0.02 6.09 22.11
CA THR A 29 -0.30 7.42 22.63
C THR A 29 -1.78 7.68 22.85
N GLN A 30 -2.67 6.85 22.31
CA GLN A 30 -4.12 7.09 22.31
C GLN A 30 -4.89 5.92 22.93
N SER A 31 -6.18 6.11 23.19
CA SER A 31 -7.04 5.00 23.63
C SER A 31 -7.20 3.97 22.51
N PHE A 32 -6.71 2.75 22.75
CA PHE A 32 -6.76 1.64 21.79
C PHE A 32 -8.18 1.41 21.24
N THR A 33 -9.18 1.39 22.12
CA THR A 33 -10.56 1.02 21.75
C THR A 33 -11.29 2.11 20.98
N ARG A 34 -11.12 3.39 21.34
CA ARG A 34 -11.83 4.50 20.67
C ARG A 34 -11.17 5.00 19.40
N PHE A 35 -9.84 4.83 19.28
CA PHE A 35 -9.09 5.41 18.17
C PHE A 35 -8.26 4.36 17.41
N GLY A 36 -7.59 3.46 18.11
CA GLY A 36 -6.74 2.44 17.48
C GLY A 36 -7.54 1.42 16.66
N LEU A 37 -8.59 0.85 17.25
CA LEU A 37 -9.44 -0.16 16.61
C LEU A 37 -10.12 0.34 15.34
N PRO A 38 -10.84 1.50 15.32
CA PRO A 38 -11.42 2.00 14.08
C PRO A 38 -10.35 2.35 13.04
N LEU A 39 -9.19 2.85 13.45
CA LEU A 39 -8.08 3.14 12.53
C LEU A 39 -7.56 1.86 11.85
N ILE A 40 -7.40 0.76 12.59
CA ILE A 40 -6.97 -0.54 12.05
C ILE A 40 -8.01 -1.06 11.05
N VAL A 41 -9.29 -1.08 11.43
CA VAL A 41 -10.38 -1.56 10.55
C VAL A 41 -10.43 -0.73 9.27
N LEU A 42 -10.36 0.60 9.39
CA LEU A 42 -10.36 1.51 8.25
C LEU A 42 -9.14 1.28 7.35
N THR A 43 -7.97 1.04 7.93
CA THR A 43 -6.74 0.77 7.18
C THR A 43 -6.84 -0.53 6.39
N ILE A 44 -7.37 -1.61 7.00
CA ILE A 44 -7.60 -2.88 6.32
C ILE A 44 -8.58 -2.69 5.15
N LEU A 45 -9.65 -1.94 5.37
CA LEU A 45 -10.64 -1.63 4.32
C LEU A 45 -10.01 -0.86 3.16
N CYS A 46 -9.18 0.15 3.46
CA CYS A 46 -8.46 0.91 2.43
C CYS A 46 -7.47 0.05 1.63
N ILE A 47 -6.75 -0.86 2.30
CA ILE A 47 -5.88 -1.83 1.63
C ILE A 47 -6.70 -2.72 0.68
N ALA A 48 -7.79 -3.30 1.18
CA ALA A 48 -8.65 -4.17 0.38
C ALA A 48 -9.22 -3.43 -0.85
N LEU A 49 -9.72 -2.20 -0.66
CA LEU A 49 -10.23 -1.37 -1.76
C LEU A 49 -9.14 -1.02 -2.76
N TYR A 50 -7.95 -0.64 -2.30
CA TYR A 50 -6.82 -0.31 -3.17
C TYR A 50 -6.41 -1.50 -4.05
N VAL A 51 -6.28 -2.69 -3.45
CA VAL A 51 -5.93 -3.92 -4.18
C VAL A 51 -7.05 -4.30 -5.16
N PHE A 52 -8.30 -4.28 -4.72
CA PHE A 52 -9.45 -4.66 -5.54
C PHE A 52 -9.63 -3.74 -6.76
N LEU A 53 -9.63 -2.42 -6.54
CA LEU A 53 -9.76 -1.44 -7.63
C LEU A 53 -8.56 -1.50 -8.57
N GLY A 54 -7.36 -1.71 -8.03
CA GLY A 54 -6.15 -1.88 -8.82
C GLY A 54 -6.18 -3.10 -9.74
N LEU A 55 -6.68 -4.23 -9.25
CA LEU A 55 -6.81 -5.47 -10.05
C LEU A 55 -7.93 -5.39 -11.08
N GLN A 56 -9.06 -4.73 -10.77
CA GLN A 56 -10.17 -4.58 -11.71
C GLN A 56 -9.79 -3.84 -13.00
N LEU A 57 -8.80 -2.94 -12.95
CA LEU A 57 -8.27 -2.26 -14.14
C LEU A 57 -7.73 -3.25 -15.20
N PHE A 58 -7.28 -4.43 -14.79
CA PHE A 58 -6.71 -5.46 -15.67
C PHE A 58 -7.71 -6.53 -16.13
N ASN A 59 -8.98 -6.44 -15.71
CA ASN A 59 -10.00 -7.43 -16.03
C ASN A 59 -10.59 -7.28 -17.45
N GLN A 60 -9.88 -6.65 -18.40
CA GLN A 60 -10.40 -6.33 -19.73
C GLN A 60 -10.16 -7.43 -20.78
N GLY A 61 -9.65 -8.60 -20.38
CA GLY A 61 -9.46 -9.75 -21.28
C GLY A 61 -8.33 -9.59 -22.30
N GLU A 62 -7.56 -8.51 -22.23
CA GLU A 62 -6.38 -8.29 -23.06
C GLU A 62 -5.17 -9.06 -22.51
N PRO A 63 -4.26 -9.54 -23.38
CA PRO A 63 -3.04 -10.17 -22.93
C PRO A 63 -2.19 -9.16 -22.19
N ILE A 64 -1.95 -9.44 -20.91
CA ILE A 64 -1.13 -8.59 -20.06
C ILE A 64 0.26 -9.20 -19.93
N TRP A 65 1.25 -8.32 -19.86
CA TRP A 65 2.60 -8.75 -19.52
C TRP A 65 2.63 -9.29 -18.09
N ALA A 66 3.34 -10.40 -17.85
CA ALA A 66 3.33 -11.13 -16.57
C ALA A 66 3.59 -10.25 -15.34
N PHE A 67 4.39 -9.21 -15.51
CA PHE A 67 4.78 -8.30 -14.44
C PHE A 67 4.06 -6.94 -14.52
N ALA A 68 3.11 -6.73 -15.43
CA ALA A 68 2.41 -5.46 -15.57
C ALA A 68 1.63 -5.11 -14.30
N ILE A 69 0.92 -6.08 -13.72
CA ILE A 69 0.17 -5.88 -12.47
C ILE A 69 1.13 -5.56 -11.34
N LEU A 70 2.21 -6.33 -11.17
CA LEU A 70 3.23 -6.02 -10.17
C LEU A 70 3.80 -4.61 -10.36
N PHE A 71 4.16 -4.25 -11.59
CA PHE A 71 4.75 -2.94 -11.87
C PHE A 71 3.76 -1.80 -11.60
N PHE A 72 2.47 -2.00 -11.87
CA PHE A 72 1.43 -1.04 -11.54
C PHE A 72 1.35 -0.76 -10.03
N PHE A 73 1.37 -1.81 -9.21
CA PHE A 73 1.30 -1.66 -7.76
C PHE A 73 2.61 -1.20 -7.11
N LEU A 74 3.77 -1.65 -7.60
CA LEU A 74 5.06 -1.28 -7.03
C LEU A 74 5.61 0.05 -7.57
N ALA A 75 5.35 0.39 -8.82
CA ALA A 75 6.00 1.48 -9.53
C ALA A 75 5.02 2.50 -10.14
N GLY A 76 3.70 2.30 -10.00
CA GLY A 76 2.70 3.17 -10.62
C GLY A 76 2.86 4.64 -10.22
N GLU A 77 2.75 5.55 -11.20
CA GLU A 77 2.71 6.99 -10.98
C GLU A 77 1.78 7.44 -9.84
N PRO A 78 0.52 6.96 -9.73
CA PRO A 78 -0.36 7.42 -8.65
C PRO A 78 0.16 7.04 -7.26
N VAL A 79 0.88 5.92 -7.16
CA VAL A 79 1.46 5.46 -5.90
C VAL A 79 2.52 6.44 -5.44
N TRP A 80 3.46 6.83 -6.31
CA TRP A 80 4.52 7.77 -5.96
C TRP A 80 4.01 9.18 -5.67
N CYS A 81 3.03 9.66 -6.46
CA CYS A 81 2.44 10.99 -6.29
C CYS A 81 1.74 11.17 -4.94
N VAL A 82 1.13 10.12 -4.39
CA VAL A 82 0.41 10.19 -3.11
C VAL A 82 1.30 9.76 -1.94
N PHE A 83 2.10 8.71 -2.13
CA PHE A 83 2.97 8.15 -1.09
C PHE A 83 4.11 9.09 -0.71
N LEU A 84 4.84 9.65 -1.69
CA LEU A 84 6.03 10.48 -1.38
C LEU A 84 5.68 11.70 -0.53
N PRO A 85 4.67 12.52 -0.88
CA PRO A 85 4.31 13.67 -0.05
C PRO A 85 3.90 13.24 1.36
N ALA A 86 3.08 12.19 1.49
CA ALA A 86 2.64 11.70 2.80
C ALA A 86 3.82 11.23 3.65
N TYR A 87 4.76 10.49 3.04
CA TYR A 87 5.98 10.05 3.70
C TYR A 87 6.86 11.23 4.13
N PHE A 88 7.11 12.20 3.25
CA PHE A 88 7.93 13.38 3.58
C PHE A 88 7.31 14.26 4.65
N ILE A 89 6.00 14.52 4.58
CA ILE A 89 5.26 15.28 5.61
C ILE A 89 5.41 14.58 6.96
N GLN A 90 5.25 13.26 6.98
CA GLN A 90 5.37 12.50 8.21
C GLN A 90 6.81 12.46 8.75
N LEU A 91 7.82 12.41 7.86
CA LEU A 91 9.24 12.41 8.23
C LEU A 91 9.70 13.76 8.80
N LEU A 92 9.35 14.87 8.13
CA LEU A 92 9.80 16.23 8.45
C LEU A 92 8.93 16.88 9.54
N ALA A 93 7.61 16.74 9.43
CA ALA A 93 6.64 17.44 10.26
C ALA A 93 5.95 16.53 11.29
N GLY A 94 6.16 15.22 11.28
CA GLY A 94 5.45 14.27 12.15
C GLY A 94 5.54 14.56 13.66
N LYS A 95 6.64 15.19 14.12
CA LYS A 95 6.80 15.65 15.51
C LYS A 95 6.10 16.98 15.80
N ARG A 96 5.94 17.85 14.80
CA ARG A 96 5.32 19.19 14.92
C ARG A 96 3.81 19.14 14.78
N ILE A 97 3.27 18.15 14.06
CA ILE A 97 1.83 17.95 13.92
C ILE A 97 1.26 17.62 15.32
N GLN A 98 0.39 18.48 15.84
CA GLN A 98 -0.30 18.22 17.11
C GLN A 98 -1.63 17.49 16.90
N ASP A 99 -2.26 17.66 15.73
CA ASP A 99 -3.53 17.03 15.41
C ASP A 99 -3.36 15.52 15.15
N ASN A 100 -4.07 14.71 15.94
CA ASN A 100 -4.08 13.26 15.82
C ASN A 100 -4.78 12.77 14.55
N ARG A 101 -5.72 13.54 14.00
CA ARG A 101 -6.45 13.19 12.76
C ARG A 101 -5.51 13.22 11.57
N ILE A 102 -4.65 14.23 11.48
CA ILE A 102 -3.66 14.36 10.41
C ILE A 102 -2.63 13.22 10.50
N LYS A 103 -2.14 12.89 11.71
CA LYS A 103 -1.24 11.74 11.91
C LYS A 103 -1.87 10.41 11.50
N ALA A 104 -3.14 10.21 11.83
CA ALA A 104 -3.88 9.02 11.45
C ALA A 104 -4.11 8.93 9.94
N LEU A 105 -4.39 10.06 9.28
CA LEU A 105 -4.52 10.12 7.83
C LEU A 105 -3.20 9.79 7.12
N LEU A 106 -2.09 10.38 7.56
CA LEU A 106 -0.76 10.09 7.03
C LEU A 106 -0.37 8.63 7.25
N PHE A 107 -0.64 8.08 8.44
CA PHE A 107 -0.48 6.66 8.73
C PHE A 107 -1.29 5.80 7.77
N LEU A 108 -2.56 6.12 7.57
CA LEU A 108 -3.47 5.37 6.71
C LEU A 108 -2.93 5.35 5.27
N ILE A 109 -2.53 6.50 4.73
CA ILE A 109 -1.97 6.59 3.37
C ILE A 109 -0.70 5.73 3.26
N ILE A 110 0.29 5.96 4.13
CA ILE A 110 1.57 5.26 4.09
C ILE A 110 1.38 3.74 4.24
N THR A 111 0.48 3.32 5.13
CA THR A 111 0.18 1.90 5.37
C THR A 111 -0.56 1.28 4.20
N THR A 112 -1.54 1.98 3.63
CA THR A 112 -2.35 1.48 2.51
C THR A 112 -1.48 1.20 1.30
N PHE A 113 -0.60 2.12 0.91
CA PHE A 113 0.27 1.92 -0.25
C PHE A 113 1.37 0.89 0.03
N SER A 114 2.00 0.91 1.20
CA SER A 114 3.09 -0.05 1.50
C SER A 114 2.61 -1.49 1.65
N TRP A 115 1.60 -1.73 2.50
CA TRP A 115 1.03 -3.06 2.66
C TRP A 115 0.18 -3.46 1.46
N GLY A 116 -0.55 -2.52 0.86
CA GLY A 116 -1.34 -2.78 -0.33
C GLY A 116 -0.48 -3.21 -1.52
N ALA A 117 0.66 -2.58 -1.77
CA ALA A 117 1.57 -3.01 -2.82
C ALA A 117 2.08 -4.45 -2.58
N LEU A 118 2.47 -4.79 -1.35
CA LEU A 118 2.92 -6.14 -1.00
C LEU A 118 1.80 -7.18 -1.12
N VAL A 119 0.62 -6.88 -0.58
CA VAL A 119 -0.54 -7.79 -0.67
C VAL A 119 -0.94 -7.98 -2.14
N ALA A 120 -0.95 -6.91 -2.93
CA ALA A 120 -1.27 -6.98 -4.35
C ALA A 120 -0.31 -7.89 -5.12
N THR A 121 0.98 -7.92 -4.78
CA THR A 121 1.93 -8.85 -5.45
C THR A 121 1.59 -10.31 -5.24
N PHE A 122 1.08 -10.68 -4.05
CA PHE A 122 0.68 -12.06 -3.78
C PHE A 122 -0.71 -12.36 -4.36
N VAL A 123 -1.64 -11.40 -4.28
CA VAL A 123 -3.01 -11.57 -4.80
C VAL A 123 -3.02 -11.58 -6.33
N SER A 124 -2.09 -10.89 -7.00
CA SER A 124 -2.04 -10.83 -8.46
C SER A 124 -1.82 -12.21 -9.10
N GLU A 125 -1.04 -13.09 -8.46
CA GLU A 125 -0.82 -14.44 -8.97
C GLU A 125 -2.14 -15.25 -8.98
N GLY A 126 -2.87 -15.24 -7.86
CA GLY A 126 -4.18 -15.90 -7.77
C GLY A 126 -5.25 -15.26 -8.67
N PHE A 127 -5.19 -13.95 -8.91
CA PHE A 127 -6.11 -13.26 -9.81
C PHE A 127 -5.90 -13.66 -11.27
N ILE A 128 -4.64 -13.74 -11.73
CA ILE A 128 -4.31 -14.17 -13.09
C ILE A 128 -4.76 -15.62 -13.33
N GLU A 129 -4.53 -16.50 -12.36
CA GLU A 129 -4.96 -17.91 -12.43
C GLU A 129 -6.48 -18.04 -12.47
N HIS A 130 -7.20 -17.27 -11.64
CA HIS A 130 -8.66 -17.31 -11.56
C HIS A 130 -9.35 -16.76 -12.83
N HIS A 131 -8.79 -15.71 -13.42
CA HIS A 131 -9.37 -15.04 -14.60
C HIS A 131 -8.81 -15.55 -15.94
N GLN A 132 -7.94 -16.58 -15.93
CA GLN A 132 -7.31 -17.16 -17.12
C GLN A 132 -6.72 -16.12 -18.08
N ILE A 133 -6.12 -15.06 -17.52
CA ILE A 133 -5.64 -13.94 -18.33
C ILE A 133 -4.41 -14.40 -19.13
N PRO A 134 -4.40 -14.28 -20.47
CA PRO A 134 -3.27 -14.72 -21.27
C PRO A 134 -2.02 -13.88 -20.95
N ILE A 135 -0.96 -14.54 -20.48
CA ILE A 135 0.29 -13.90 -20.08
C ILE A 135 1.26 -13.83 -21.26
N THR A 136 1.86 -12.66 -21.46
CA THR A 136 3.00 -12.47 -22.38
C THR A 136 4.29 -12.21 -21.58
N TYR A 137 5.44 -12.72 -22.05
CA TYR A 137 6.74 -12.66 -21.36
C TYR A 137 7.70 -11.67 -22.01
#